data_AF-A0A958C2T6-F1
#
_entry.id   AF-A0A958C2T6-F1
#
_cell.length_a   1.000
_cell.length_b   1.000
_cell.length_c   1.000
_cell.angle_alpha   90.00
_cell.angle_beta   90.00
_cell.angle_gamma   90.00
#
_symmetry.space_group_name_H-M   'P 1'
#
loop_
_entity.id
_entity.type
_entity.pdbx_description
1 polymer ?
#
loop_
_entity_poly.entity_id
_entity_poly.type
_entity_poly.pdbx_seq_one_letter_code
_entity_poly.pdbx_strand_id
1 'polypeptide(L)'
;MTTIYQYAGLANTRTPGYGVEECAARIHHLAYAEERLMFLQAAHIISVPERDVKVLLARLQYEDAQHTDMLRSRLSELRVSKKRAASAPDTSLAVLFDEAIHAANTTELLASLVRVIKPALLAAYHDYLATTNDLADYPTVRLLKTIIAEEAEALRLLQAAYDDVVNSAERRAAADAWVDHLQQLLNAAGGIDGSGPVSSEAVALQRANEPYVIPRELTRDDAFPRVWDFYHVANEQISARLGQMISTRLSEVTVAEGLALVLCETPDQPWAFYVDLARHLWDEMR
;
A
#
# COMPACT_ATOMS: atom_id res chain seq x y z
N MET A 1 23.29 15.73 32.89
CA MET A 1 21.96 15.77 32.25
C MET A 1 22.17 16.19 30.82
N THR A 2 21.91 15.31 29.86
CA THR A 2 21.93 15.62 28.43
C THR A 2 20.80 16.61 28.17
N THR A 3 21.10 17.78 27.60
CA THR A 3 20.07 18.79 27.36
C THR A 3 19.12 18.30 26.27
N ILE A 4 17.80 18.47 26.45
CA ILE A 4 16.76 17.93 25.54
C ILE A 4 16.96 18.39 24.08
N TYR A 5 17.55 19.57 23.85
CA TYR A 5 17.82 20.10 22.51
C TYR A 5 19.18 19.70 21.93
N GLN A 6 19.99 18.91 22.64
CA GLN A 6 21.28 18.46 22.11
C GLN A 6 21.04 17.66 20.81
N TYR A 7 21.81 17.98 19.77
CA TYR A 7 21.57 17.48 18.40
C TYR A 7 20.11 17.67 17.93
N ALA A 8 19.49 18.80 18.28
CA ALA A 8 18.09 19.07 17.95
C ALA A 8 17.08 18.03 18.48
N GLY A 9 17.42 17.31 19.56
CA GLY A 9 16.55 16.29 20.17
C GLY A 9 16.64 14.91 19.51
N LEU A 10 17.63 14.71 18.63
CA LEU A 10 17.96 13.43 18.03
C LEU A 10 18.72 12.54 19.03
N ALA A 11 18.36 11.25 19.06
CA ALA A 11 18.79 10.29 20.06
C ALA A 11 19.93 9.37 19.55
N ASN A 12 19.87 8.92 18.29
CA ASN A 12 20.78 7.94 17.69
C ASN A 12 21.96 8.61 16.95
N THR A 13 22.53 9.66 17.55
CA THR A 13 23.55 10.49 16.88
C THR A 13 24.98 9.98 17.04
N ARG A 14 25.19 9.06 18.00
CA ARG A 14 26.53 8.57 18.39
C ARG A 14 26.85 7.16 17.86
N THR A 15 25.86 6.46 17.31
CA THR A 15 26.03 5.17 16.64
C THR A 15 26.24 5.41 15.14
N PRO A 16 27.09 4.64 14.45
CA PRO A 16 27.28 4.83 13.01
C PRO A 16 26.00 4.64 12.17
N GLY A 17 25.11 3.75 12.61
CA GLY A 17 23.93 3.37 11.85
C GLY A 17 24.28 2.60 10.58
N TYR A 18 23.38 2.64 9.59
CA TYR A 18 23.58 1.99 8.29
C TYR A 18 24.55 2.76 7.40
N GLY A 19 25.27 2.03 6.54
CA GLY A 19 26.00 2.63 5.44
C GLY A 19 25.06 3.11 4.34
N VAL A 20 25.51 4.06 3.51
CA VAL A 20 24.70 4.65 2.41
C VAL A 20 24.15 3.59 1.45
N GLU A 21 24.94 2.57 1.13
CA GLU A 21 24.51 1.46 0.26
C GLU A 21 23.41 0.61 0.91
N GLU A 22 23.50 0.37 2.22
CA GLU A 22 22.47 -0.37 2.97
C GLU A 22 21.19 0.44 3.13
N CYS A 23 21.29 1.76 3.41
CA CYS A 23 20.16 2.68 3.37
C CYS A 23 19.44 2.59 2.01
N ALA A 24 20.20 2.72 0.92
CA ALA A 24 19.65 2.69 -0.43
C ALA A 24 19.00 1.34 -0.76
N ALA A 25 19.60 0.22 -0.35
CA ALA A 25 19.03 -1.11 -0.57
C ALA A 25 17.72 -1.31 0.20
N ARG A 26 17.66 -0.98 1.50
CA ARG A 26 16.43 -1.11 2.30
C ARG A 26 15.32 -0.19 1.80
N ILE A 27 15.62 1.07 1.54
CA ILE A 27 14.64 2.03 0.99
C ILE A 27 14.13 1.57 -0.38
N HIS A 28 14.96 0.91 -1.19
CA HIS A 28 14.52 0.35 -2.48
C HIS A 28 13.50 -0.77 -2.29
N HIS A 29 13.70 -1.67 -1.33
CA HIS A 29 12.69 -2.69 -1.00
C HIS A 29 11.38 -2.09 -0.49
N LEU A 30 11.46 -1.10 0.41
CA LEU A 30 10.29 -0.42 0.95
C LEU A 30 9.53 0.32 -0.16
N ALA A 31 10.22 1.06 -1.03
CA ALA A 31 9.61 1.76 -2.16
C ALA A 31 8.92 0.80 -3.13
N TYR A 32 9.54 -0.35 -3.40
CA TYR A 32 8.96 -1.38 -4.24
C TYR A 32 7.71 -1.99 -3.60
N ALA A 33 7.75 -2.29 -2.31
CA ALA A 33 6.62 -2.86 -1.59
C ALA A 33 5.40 -1.92 -1.56
N GLU A 34 5.60 -0.63 -1.27
CA GLU A 34 4.54 0.40 -1.34
C GLU A 34 3.96 0.50 -2.76
N GLU A 35 4.80 0.49 -3.80
CA GLU A 35 4.34 0.53 -5.19
C GLU A 35 3.48 -0.68 -5.53
N ARG A 36 3.92 -1.89 -5.16
CA ARG A 36 3.15 -3.11 -5.42
C ARG A 36 1.85 -3.14 -4.63
N LEU A 37 1.83 -2.57 -3.42
CA LEU A 37 0.60 -2.42 -2.64
C LEU A 37 -0.41 -1.47 -3.29
N MET A 38 0.04 -0.33 -3.84
CA MET A 38 -0.83 0.55 -4.63
C MET A 38 -1.52 -0.24 -5.76
N PHE A 39 -0.76 -0.99 -6.55
CA PHE A 39 -1.32 -1.79 -7.64
C PHE A 39 -2.24 -2.92 -7.15
N LEU A 40 -1.84 -3.65 -6.11
CA LEU A 40 -2.62 -4.74 -5.53
C LEU A 40 -3.98 -4.23 -5.03
N GLN A 41 -3.98 -3.13 -4.27
CA GLN A 41 -5.21 -2.59 -3.71
C GLN A 41 -6.12 -2.03 -4.80
N ALA A 42 -5.57 -1.30 -5.78
CA ALA A 42 -6.33 -0.81 -6.92
C ALA A 42 -6.95 -1.96 -7.73
N ALA A 43 -6.20 -3.03 -7.99
CA ALA A 43 -6.70 -4.19 -8.75
C ALA A 43 -7.94 -4.83 -8.12
N HIS A 44 -7.98 -4.89 -6.79
CA HIS A 44 -9.07 -5.52 -6.04
C HIS A 44 -10.28 -4.62 -5.80
N ILE A 45 -10.21 -3.31 -6.11
CA ILE A 45 -11.38 -2.43 -6.07
C ILE A 45 -12.50 -2.96 -6.98
N ILE A 46 -12.16 -3.63 -8.09
CA ILE A 46 -13.14 -4.18 -9.03
C ILE A 46 -13.88 -5.40 -8.47
N SER A 47 -13.13 -6.32 -7.87
CA SER A 47 -13.60 -7.66 -7.50
C SER A 47 -14.22 -7.73 -6.11
N VAL A 48 -13.79 -6.87 -5.18
CA VAL A 48 -14.32 -6.79 -3.81
C VAL A 48 -15.78 -6.32 -3.85
N PRO A 49 -16.75 -7.06 -3.30
CA PRO A 49 -18.14 -6.63 -3.24
C PRO A 49 -18.41 -5.51 -2.23
N GLU A 50 -17.69 -5.51 -1.08
CA GLU A 50 -17.99 -4.64 0.05
C GLU A 50 -17.62 -3.17 -0.24
N ARG A 51 -18.64 -2.28 -0.29
CA ARG A 51 -18.44 -0.84 -0.59
C ARG A 51 -17.38 -0.20 0.30
N ASP A 52 -17.50 -0.35 1.62
CA ASP A 52 -16.62 0.34 2.55
C ASP A 52 -15.18 -0.20 2.48
N VAL A 53 -15.00 -1.46 2.08
CA VAL A 53 -13.68 -2.03 1.78
C VAL A 53 -13.12 -1.41 0.50
N LYS A 54 -13.91 -1.22 -0.57
CA LYS A 54 -13.45 -0.50 -1.78
C LYS A 54 -12.98 0.92 -1.44
N VAL A 55 -13.72 1.64 -0.60
CA VAL A 55 -13.35 3.00 -0.15
C VAL A 55 -12.04 2.97 0.62
N LEU A 56 -11.86 1.99 1.53
CA LEU A 56 -10.61 1.79 2.24
C LEU A 56 -9.44 1.51 1.27
N LEU A 57 -9.59 0.57 0.34
CA LEU A 57 -8.57 0.24 -0.65
C LEU A 57 -8.20 1.44 -1.54
N ALA A 58 -9.18 2.25 -1.95
CA ALA A 58 -8.94 3.45 -2.75
C ALA A 58 -8.16 4.53 -2.00
N ARG A 59 -8.39 4.68 -0.69
CA ARG A 59 -7.60 5.57 0.15
C ARG A 59 -6.17 5.06 0.28
N LEU A 60 -6.03 3.79 0.66
CA LEU A 60 -4.73 3.20 0.96
C LEU A 60 -3.84 3.13 -0.29
N GLN A 61 -4.38 2.81 -1.47
CA GLN A 61 -3.56 2.82 -2.70
C GLN A 61 -3.01 4.22 -3.01
N TYR A 62 -3.76 5.28 -2.66
CA TYR A 62 -3.30 6.65 -2.86
C TYR A 62 -2.18 7.00 -1.87
N GLU A 63 -2.34 6.64 -0.60
CA GLU A 63 -1.31 6.81 0.42
C GLU A 63 -0.02 6.06 0.03
N ASP A 64 -0.13 4.81 -0.42
CA ASP A 64 1.01 4.00 -0.87
C ASP A 64 1.71 4.60 -2.12
N ALA A 65 0.95 5.23 -3.02
CA ALA A 65 1.51 5.99 -4.13
C ALA A 65 2.32 7.21 -3.65
N GLN A 66 1.83 7.93 -2.64
CA GLN A 66 2.57 9.04 -2.03
C GLN A 66 3.83 8.55 -1.30
N HIS A 67 3.72 7.45 -0.53
CA HIS A 67 4.86 6.83 0.15
C HIS A 67 5.94 6.43 -0.85
N THR A 68 5.55 5.77 -1.94
CA THR A 68 6.46 5.39 -3.03
C THR A 68 7.14 6.59 -3.65
N ASP A 69 6.41 7.69 -3.92
CA ASP A 69 6.99 8.91 -4.50
C ASP A 69 8.03 9.56 -3.58
N MET A 70 7.71 9.62 -2.28
CA MET A 70 8.62 10.11 -1.24
C MET A 70 9.89 9.24 -1.17
N LEU A 71 9.75 7.91 -1.16
CA LEU A 71 10.86 6.97 -1.08
C LEU A 71 11.72 6.99 -2.37
N ARG A 72 11.11 7.08 -3.55
CA ARG A 72 11.83 7.20 -4.84
C ARG A 72 12.60 8.51 -4.95
N SER A 73 12.03 9.61 -4.45
CA SER A 73 12.75 10.88 -4.32
C SER A 73 13.98 10.71 -3.42
N ARG A 74 13.82 10.02 -2.28
CA ARG A 74 14.94 9.72 -1.39
C ARG A 74 16.01 8.82 -2.04
N LEU A 75 15.62 7.81 -2.81
CA LEU A 75 16.55 6.96 -3.57
C LEU A 75 17.38 7.79 -4.55
N SER A 76 16.78 8.78 -5.22
CA SER A 76 17.52 9.69 -6.10
C SER A 76 18.55 10.53 -5.34
N GLU A 77 18.25 11.00 -4.13
CA GLU A 77 19.20 11.71 -3.26
C GLU A 77 20.37 10.81 -2.82
N LEU A 78 20.09 9.52 -2.63
CA LEU A 78 21.08 8.47 -2.36
C LEU A 78 21.82 8.00 -3.64
N ARG A 79 21.65 8.69 -4.76
CA ARG A 79 22.30 8.43 -6.06
C ARG A 79 21.92 7.09 -6.70
N VAL A 80 20.76 6.53 -6.34
CA VAL A 80 20.18 5.38 -7.04
C VAL A 80 19.57 5.88 -8.35
N SER A 81 19.94 5.25 -9.47
CA SER A 81 19.37 5.61 -10.78
C SER A 81 17.86 5.36 -10.82
N LYS A 82 17.11 6.20 -11.55
CA LYS A 82 15.65 6.03 -11.76
C LYS A 82 15.28 4.63 -12.27
N LYS A 83 16.09 4.08 -13.18
CA LYS A 83 15.88 2.72 -13.72
C LYS A 83 15.97 1.65 -12.62
N ARG A 84 16.96 1.76 -11.73
CA ARG A 84 17.12 0.83 -10.60
C ARG A 84 16.00 1.01 -9.56
N ALA A 85 15.65 2.25 -9.24
CA ALA A 85 14.56 2.53 -8.29
C ALA A 85 13.18 2.03 -8.76
N ALA A 86 13.00 1.86 -10.08
CA ALA A 86 11.77 1.34 -10.68
C ALA A 86 11.78 -0.18 -10.94
N SER A 87 12.91 -0.87 -10.74
CA SER A 87 12.98 -2.33 -10.87
C SER A 87 12.74 -3.01 -9.54
N ALA A 88 12.30 -4.27 -9.56
CA ALA A 88 12.29 -5.10 -8.36
C ALA A 88 13.70 -5.17 -7.72
N PRO A 89 13.82 -5.03 -6.39
CA PRO A 89 15.09 -5.08 -5.69
C PRO A 89 15.69 -6.49 -5.67
N ASP A 90 14.84 -7.51 -5.59
CA ASP A 90 15.16 -8.93 -5.69
C ASP A 90 13.96 -9.73 -6.24
N THR A 91 14.21 -10.98 -6.65
CA THR A 91 13.19 -11.84 -7.29
C THR A 91 12.18 -12.40 -6.31
N SER A 92 12.58 -12.70 -5.08
CA SER A 92 11.71 -13.32 -4.08
C SER A 92 10.65 -12.34 -3.60
N LEU A 93 11.01 -11.07 -3.37
CA LEU A 93 10.04 -10.02 -3.05
C LEU A 93 9.07 -9.77 -4.21
N ALA A 94 9.54 -9.83 -5.45
CA ALA A 94 8.66 -9.74 -6.62
C ALA A 94 7.62 -10.87 -6.63
N VAL A 95 8.06 -12.11 -6.41
CA VAL A 95 7.18 -13.28 -6.32
C VAL A 95 6.14 -13.15 -5.22
N LEU A 96 6.50 -12.63 -4.03
CA LEU A 96 5.53 -12.39 -2.96
C LEU A 96 4.36 -11.54 -3.45
N PHE A 97 4.64 -10.43 -4.13
CA PHE A 97 3.60 -9.53 -4.62
C PHE A 97 2.83 -10.08 -5.82
N ASP A 98 3.51 -10.84 -6.68
CA ASP A 98 2.87 -11.53 -7.81
C ASP A 98 1.91 -12.63 -7.31
N GLU A 99 2.18 -13.28 -6.18
CA GLU A 99 1.24 -14.19 -5.51
C GLU A 99 0.14 -13.42 -4.78
N ALA A 100 0.47 -12.37 -4.03
CA ALA A 100 -0.49 -11.60 -3.23
C ALA A 100 -1.59 -10.94 -4.09
N ILE A 101 -1.27 -10.47 -5.31
CA ILE A 101 -2.27 -9.89 -6.21
C ILE A 101 -3.32 -10.93 -6.66
N HIS A 102 -3.01 -12.23 -6.61
CA HIS A 102 -3.93 -13.33 -6.90
C HIS A 102 -4.80 -13.77 -5.72
N ALA A 103 -4.99 -12.92 -4.70
CA ALA A 103 -6.02 -13.12 -3.68
C ALA A 103 -7.38 -13.37 -4.35
N ALA A 104 -8.08 -14.44 -3.98
CA ALA A 104 -9.27 -14.91 -4.68
C ALA A 104 -10.55 -14.17 -4.26
N ASN A 105 -10.53 -13.52 -3.10
CA ASN A 105 -11.68 -12.83 -2.51
C ASN A 105 -11.23 -11.85 -1.42
N THR A 106 -12.18 -11.07 -0.88
CA THR A 106 -11.94 -10.08 0.18
C THR A 106 -11.25 -10.65 1.41
N THR A 107 -11.55 -11.90 1.79
CA THR A 107 -10.93 -12.55 2.96
C THR A 107 -9.43 -12.73 2.77
N GLU A 108 -9.01 -13.31 1.65
CA GLU A 108 -7.58 -13.52 1.37
C GLU A 108 -6.84 -12.20 1.15
N LEU A 109 -7.49 -11.22 0.49
CA LEU A 109 -6.91 -9.89 0.28
C LEU A 109 -6.63 -9.20 1.61
N LEU A 110 -7.64 -9.08 2.48
CA LEU A 110 -7.48 -8.44 3.78
C LEU A 110 -6.48 -9.21 4.66
N ALA A 111 -6.48 -10.55 4.60
CA ALA A 111 -5.49 -11.37 5.30
C ALA A 111 -4.06 -11.05 4.86
N SER A 112 -3.83 -10.92 3.55
CA SER A 112 -2.52 -10.56 2.97
C SER A 112 -2.03 -9.21 3.50
N LEU A 113 -2.91 -8.22 3.50
CA LEU A 113 -2.60 -6.86 3.94
C LEU A 113 -2.33 -6.81 5.44
N VAL A 114 -3.23 -7.34 6.26
CA VAL A 114 -3.24 -7.13 7.72
C VAL A 114 -2.37 -8.11 8.51
N ARG A 115 -2.08 -9.30 7.97
CA ARG A 115 -1.31 -10.34 8.68
C ARG A 115 0.08 -10.58 8.12
N VAL A 116 0.39 -10.06 6.93
CA VAL A 116 1.69 -10.28 6.27
C VAL A 116 2.34 -8.96 5.89
N ILE A 117 1.78 -8.22 4.92
CA ILE A 117 2.54 -7.17 4.23
C ILE A 117 2.62 -5.87 5.05
N LYS A 118 1.47 -5.29 5.47
CA LYS A 118 1.45 -4.01 6.20
C LYS A 118 2.13 -4.10 7.59
N PRO A 119 1.93 -5.16 8.39
CA PRO A 119 2.71 -5.33 9.62
C PRO A 119 4.21 -5.45 9.38
N ALA A 120 4.64 -6.18 8.34
CA ALA A 120 6.05 -6.31 8.02
C ALA A 120 6.66 -4.98 7.59
N LEU A 121 5.95 -4.18 6.79
CA LEU A 121 6.37 -2.82 6.43
C LEU A 121 6.53 -1.94 7.66
N LEU A 122 5.52 -1.89 8.52
CA LEU A 122 5.55 -1.09 9.74
C LEU A 122 6.71 -1.49 10.66
N ALA A 123 6.95 -2.80 10.82
CA ALA A 123 8.09 -3.31 11.57
C ALA A 123 9.42 -2.87 10.94
N ALA A 124 9.58 -3.01 9.62
CA ALA A 124 10.79 -2.60 8.92
C ALA A 124 11.06 -1.09 9.02
N TYR A 125 10.01 -0.25 8.95
CA TYR A 125 10.15 1.19 9.17
C TYR A 125 10.60 1.54 10.59
N HIS A 126 10.04 0.86 11.60
CA HIS A 126 10.45 1.04 12.99
C HIS A 126 11.90 0.57 13.23
N ASP A 127 12.27 -0.60 12.70
CA ASP A 127 13.61 -1.15 12.81
C ASP A 127 14.65 -0.25 12.12
N TYR A 128 14.30 0.32 10.96
CA TYR A 128 15.13 1.29 10.27
C TYR A 128 15.39 2.51 11.15
N LEU A 129 14.34 3.10 11.72
CA LEU A 129 14.45 4.26 12.62
C LEU A 129 15.23 3.96 13.90
N ALA A 130 15.09 2.75 14.44
CA ALA A 130 15.80 2.32 15.65
C ALA A 130 17.31 2.17 15.42
N THR A 131 17.72 1.88 14.18
CA THR A 131 19.11 1.52 13.86
C THR A 131 19.88 2.64 13.17
N THR A 132 19.25 3.42 12.28
CA THR A 132 19.93 4.46 11.50
C THR A 132 20.51 5.57 12.40
N ASN A 133 21.57 6.23 11.93
CA ASN A 133 22.05 7.43 12.58
C ASN A 133 21.10 8.58 12.24
N ASP A 134 20.34 9.04 13.22
CA ASP A 134 19.26 10.00 13.01
C ASP A 134 19.74 11.42 12.73
N LEU A 135 21.03 11.73 12.92
CA LEU A 135 21.64 13.00 12.50
C LEU A 135 22.11 12.95 11.05
N ALA A 136 22.82 11.88 10.66
CA ALA A 136 23.38 11.74 9.32
C ALA A 136 22.32 11.41 8.28
N ASP A 137 21.36 10.56 8.63
CA ASP A 137 20.26 10.12 7.76
C ASP A 137 18.92 10.77 8.15
N TYR A 138 18.99 11.97 8.75
CA TYR A 138 17.81 12.73 9.16
C TYR A 138 16.75 12.90 8.06
N PRO A 139 17.08 13.10 6.76
CA PRO A 139 16.08 13.17 5.70
C PRO A 139 15.19 11.92 5.65
N THR A 140 15.78 10.72 5.76
CA THR A 140 15.03 9.46 5.83
C THR A 140 14.25 9.36 7.13
N VAL A 141 14.86 9.73 8.27
CA VAL A 141 14.17 9.72 9.58
C VAL A 141 12.91 10.57 9.58
N ARG A 142 12.97 11.78 9.02
CA ARG A 142 11.82 12.68 8.93
C ARG A 142 10.73 12.09 8.04
N LEU A 143 11.11 11.52 6.90
CA LEU A 143 10.19 10.89 5.95
C LEU A 143 9.47 9.69 6.57
N LEU A 144 10.21 8.77 7.19
CA LEU A 144 9.64 7.55 7.78
C LEU A 144 8.71 7.85 8.95
N LYS A 145 8.93 8.92 9.71
CA LYS A 145 8.00 9.34 10.78
C LYS A 145 6.60 9.68 10.25
N THR A 146 6.51 10.23 9.03
CA THR A 146 5.22 10.50 8.38
C THR A 146 4.59 9.19 7.93
N ILE A 147 5.33 8.39 7.16
CA ILE A 147 4.84 7.11 6.61
C ILE A 147 4.36 6.18 7.73
N ILE A 148 5.13 6.03 8.82
CA ILE A 148 4.75 5.19 9.97
C ILE A 148 3.40 5.61 10.58
N ALA A 149 3.12 6.92 10.65
CA ALA A 149 1.85 7.39 11.22
C ALA A 149 0.66 7.01 10.34
N GLU A 150 0.84 7.10 9.01
CA GLU A 150 -0.17 6.71 8.02
C GLU A 150 -0.35 5.19 7.97
N GLU A 151 0.76 4.43 7.91
CA GLU A 151 0.77 2.96 7.93
C GLU A 151 0.18 2.35 9.20
N ALA A 152 0.45 2.94 10.37
CA ALA A 152 -0.15 2.48 11.62
C ALA A 152 -1.67 2.67 11.65
N GLU A 153 -2.17 3.78 11.09
CA GLU A 153 -3.60 4.02 10.96
C GLU A 153 -4.23 3.12 9.90
N ALA A 154 -3.56 2.92 8.76
CA ALA A 154 -3.97 1.99 7.71
C ALA A 154 -4.13 0.57 8.28
N LEU A 155 -3.13 0.08 9.01
CA LEU A 155 -3.19 -1.25 9.63
C LEU A 155 -4.34 -1.38 10.63
N ARG A 156 -4.59 -0.34 11.43
CA ARG A 156 -5.72 -0.32 12.38
C ARG A 156 -7.07 -0.40 11.66
N LEU A 157 -7.24 0.33 10.55
CA LEU A 157 -8.46 0.31 9.74
C LEU A 157 -8.63 -1.03 9.01
N LEU A 158 -7.54 -1.57 8.45
CA LEU A 158 -7.53 -2.90 7.84
C LEU A 158 -7.89 -3.99 8.84
N GLN A 159 -7.41 -3.91 10.09
CA GLN A 159 -7.78 -4.85 11.14
C GLN A 159 -9.28 -4.80 11.44
N ALA A 160 -9.87 -3.60 11.53
CA ALA A 160 -11.31 -3.47 11.72
C ALA A 160 -12.11 -4.09 10.56
N ALA A 161 -11.69 -3.85 9.31
CA ALA A 161 -12.32 -4.45 8.14
C ALA A 161 -12.14 -5.98 8.10
N TYR A 162 -10.96 -6.48 8.44
CA TYR A 162 -10.66 -7.91 8.51
C TYR A 162 -11.53 -8.61 9.55
N ASP A 163 -11.68 -8.04 10.75
CA ASP A 163 -12.47 -8.65 11.82
C ASP A 163 -13.96 -8.73 11.46
N ASP A 164 -14.48 -7.74 10.72
CA ASP A 164 -15.86 -7.72 10.23
C ASP A 164 -16.10 -8.75 9.10
N VAL A 165 -15.21 -8.78 8.10
CA VAL A 165 -15.31 -9.69 6.95
C VAL A 165 -14.99 -11.14 7.34
N VAL A 166 -13.93 -11.38 8.13
CA VAL A 166 -13.42 -12.71 8.46
C VAL A 166 -14.05 -13.23 9.76
N ASN A 167 -15.39 -13.21 9.78
CA ASN A 167 -16.19 -13.50 10.98
C ASN A 167 -16.58 -14.98 11.16
N SER A 168 -16.36 -15.85 10.17
CA SER A 168 -16.67 -17.28 10.24
C SER A 168 -15.42 -18.16 10.39
N ALA A 169 -15.60 -19.40 10.87
CA ALA A 169 -14.49 -20.37 10.98
C ALA A 169 -13.94 -20.78 9.61
N GLU A 170 -14.80 -20.88 8.60
CA GLU A 170 -14.41 -21.20 7.22
C GLU A 170 -13.54 -20.09 6.61
N ARG A 171 -13.96 -18.82 6.74
CA ARG A 171 -13.17 -17.68 6.28
C ARG A 171 -11.82 -17.59 6.99
N ARG A 172 -11.79 -17.85 8.31
CA ARG A 172 -10.54 -17.89 9.09
C ARG A 172 -9.60 -18.98 8.58
N ALA A 173 -10.09 -20.19 8.34
CA ALA A 173 -9.26 -21.28 7.81
C ALA A 173 -8.70 -20.96 6.41
N ALA A 174 -9.50 -20.34 5.54
CA ALA A 174 -9.04 -19.88 4.23
C ALA A 174 -7.96 -18.79 4.36
N ALA A 175 -8.16 -17.81 5.25
CA ALA A 175 -7.19 -16.77 5.54
C ALA A 175 -5.87 -17.35 6.09
N ASP A 176 -5.92 -18.31 7.01
CA ASP A 176 -4.74 -18.95 7.60
C ASP A 176 -3.90 -19.66 6.53
N ALA A 177 -4.52 -20.48 5.68
CA ALA A 177 -3.81 -21.18 4.62
C ALA A 177 -3.13 -20.22 3.63
N TRP A 178 -3.78 -19.11 3.30
CA TRP A 178 -3.21 -18.10 2.42
C TRP A 178 -2.09 -17.30 3.08
N VAL A 179 -2.25 -16.91 4.34
CA VAL A 179 -1.21 -16.21 5.12
C VAL A 179 0.03 -17.07 5.29
N ASP A 180 -0.12 -18.36 5.57
CA ASP A 180 1.01 -19.28 5.71
C ASP A 180 1.87 -19.34 4.44
N HIS A 181 1.23 -19.37 3.27
CA HIS A 181 1.90 -19.34 1.97
C HIS A 181 2.65 -18.01 1.74
N LEU A 182 1.98 -16.87 1.93
CA LEU A 182 2.62 -15.57 1.76
C LEU A 182 3.74 -15.32 2.78
N GLN A 183 3.63 -15.83 4.00
CA GLN A 183 4.67 -15.72 5.00
C GLN A 183 5.92 -16.53 4.62
N GLN A 184 5.77 -17.69 4.00
CA GLN A 184 6.90 -18.45 3.46
C GLN A 184 7.65 -17.66 2.37
N LEU A 185 6.90 -17.01 1.48
CA LEU A 185 7.47 -16.14 0.44
C LEU A 185 8.19 -14.92 1.02
N LEU A 186 7.57 -14.25 1.99
CA LEU A 186 8.17 -13.11 2.69
C LEU A 186 9.48 -13.53 3.40
N ASN A 187 9.49 -14.68 4.05
CA ASN A 187 10.68 -15.21 4.70
C ASN A 187 11.77 -15.57 3.67
N ALA A 188 11.39 -16.14 2.52
CA ALA A 188 12.32 -16.44 1.43
C ALA A 188 12.93 -15.19 0.80
N ALA A 189 12.24 -14.04 0.85
CA ALA A 189 12.76 -12.74 0.45
C ALA A 189 13.72 -12.10 1.49
N GLY A 190 13.95 -12.74 2.64
CA GLY A 190 14.70 -12.13 3.74
C GLY A 190 13.90 -11.03 4.46
N GLY A 191 12.58 -11.10 4.43
CA GLY A 191 11.69 -10.07 4.96
C GLY A 191 11.39 -8.97 3.94
N ILE A 192 10.54 -8.02 4.32
CA ILE A 192 10.01 -7.01 3.39
C ILE A 192 11.07 -5.99 2.95
N ASP A 193 12.11 -5.77 3.76
CA ASP A 193 13.21 -4.84 3.49
C ASP A 193 14.50 -5.54 3.03
N GLY A 194 14.45 -6.88 2.86
CA GLY A 194 15.56 -7.72 2.42
C GLY A 194 16.71 -7.85 3.42
N SER A 195 16.52 -7.48 4.69
CA SER A 195 17.59 -7.46 5.69
C SER A 195 17.84 -8.78 6.42
N GLY A 196 16.88 -9.70 6.35
CA GLY A 196 16.94 -11.03 6.96
C GLY A 196 17.71 -12.05 6.11
N PRO A 197 17.93 -13.26 6.65
CA PRO A 197 18.55 -14.35 5.91
C PRO A 197 17.67 -14.76 4.73
N VAL A 198 18.24 -14.76 3.52
CA VAL A 198 17.58 -15.26 2.32
C VAL A 198 17.61 -16.79 2.33
N SER A 199 16.44 -17.41 2.18
CA SER A 199 16.37 -18.86 2.00
C SER A 199 16.81 -19.24 0.58
N SER A 200 17.59 -20.32 0.46
CA SER A 200 17.92 -20.91 -0.84
C SER A 200 16.88 -21.92 -1.33
N GLU A 201 15.88 -22.23 -0.49
CA GLU A 201 14.78 -23.11 -0.87
C GLU A 201 13.83 -22.39 -1.81
N ALA A 202 13.61 -22.97 -2.99
CA ALA A 202 12.63 -22.48 -3.95
C ALA A 202 11.23 -22.66 -3.37
N VAL A 203 10.57 -21.56 -3.01
CA VAL A 203 9.14 -21.58 -2.68
C VAL A 203 8.36 -21.69 -3.99
N ALA A 204 7.46 -22.68 -4.07
CA ALA A 204 6.67 -22.91 -5.28
C ALA A 204 5.61 -21.82 -5.44
N LEU A 205 5.44 -21.34 -6.68
CA LEU A 205 4.30 -20.50 -7.05
C LEU A 205 3.02 -21.30 -6.88
N GLN A 206 2.03 -20.74 -6.17
CA GLN A 206 0.72 -21.37 -6.03
C GLN A 206 -0.26 -20.84 -7.08
N ARG A 207 -0.24 -19.52 -7.34
CA ARG A 207 -1.24 -18.87 -8.21
C ARG A 207 -0.63 -17.99 -9.31
N ALA A 208 0.54 -17.42 -9.10
CA ALA A 208 1.22 -16.55 -10.05
C ALA A 208 1.94 -17.32 -11.18
N ASN A 209 1.35 -18.44 -11.64
CA ASN A 209 1.85 -19.21 -12.77
C ASN A 209 1.63 -18.47 -14.11
N GLU A 210 0.67 -17.56 -14.13
CA GLU A 210 0.38 -16.64 -15.25
C GLU A 210 0.33 -15.20 -14.71
N PRO A 211 0.60 -14.18 -15.55
CA PRO A 211 0.41 -12.79 -15.16
C PRO A 211 -1.02 -12.51 -14.73
N TYR A 212 -1.19 -11.78 -13.63
CA TYR A 212 -2.51 -11.37 -13.16
C TYR A 212 -3.24 -10.52 -14.20
N VAL A 213 -4.52 -10.84 -14.43
CA VAL A 213 -5.41 -10.05 -15.29
C VAL A 213 -6.54 -9.52 -14.42
N ILE A 214 -6.69 -8.20 -14.37
CA ILE A 214 -7.76 -7.56 -13.62
C ILE A 214 -9.14 -7.98 -14.18
N PRO A 215 -10.09 -8.39 -13.31
CA PRO A 215 -11.44 -8.73 -13.75
C PRO A 215 -12.13 -7.55 -14.45
N ARG A 216 -13.04 -7.84 -15.39
CA ARG A 216 -13.87 -6.82 -16.06
C ARG A 216 -15.27 -6.69 -15.46
N GLU A 217 -15.69 -7.68 -14.69
CA GLU A 217 -16.99 -7.69 -14.03
C GLU A 217 -16.88 -6.96 -12.69
N LEU A 218 -17.71 -5.93 -12.52
CA LEU A 218 -17.78 -5.14 -11.29
C LEU A 218 -18.62 -5.89 -10.26
N THR A 219 -18.04 -6.22 -9.11
CA THR A 219 -18.78 -6.84 -8.00
C THR A 219 -19.20 -5.77 -7.00
N ARG A 220 -20.47 -5.77 -6.58
CA ARG A 220 -21.03 -4.85 -5.59
C ARG A 220 -22.04 -5.59 -4.72
N ASP A 221 -21.98 -5.42 -3.40
CA ASP A 221 -22.97 -5.96 -2.47
C ASP A 221 -24.25 -5.09 -2.39
N ASP A 222 -25.24 -5.55 -1.62
CA ASP A 222 -26.47 -4.80 -1.36
C ASP A 222 -26.25 -3.58 -0.44
N ALA A 223 -25.04 -3.43 0.13
CA ALA A 223 -24.63 -2.27 0.93
C ALA A 223 -24.24 -1.05 0.07
N PHE A 224 -24.61 -1.06 -1.21
CA PHE A 224 -24.78 0.14 -2.04
C PHE A 224 -26.23 0.67 -1.99
N PRO A 225 -26.77 1.15 -0.84
CA PRO A 225 -27.98 1.95 -0.91
C PRO A 225 -27.64 3.24 -1.67
N ARG A 226 -28.60 3.78 -2.43
CA ARG A 226 -28.49 5.15 -2.94
C ARG A 226 -28.34 6.08 -1.73
N VAL A 227 -27.12 6.52 -1.44
CA VAL A 227 -26.85 7.37 -0.27
C VAL A 227 -27.57 8.71 -0.41
N TRP A 228 -27.82 9.15 -1.65
CA TRP A 228 -28.49 10.41 -1.95
C TRP A 228 -29.48 10.26 -3.10
N ASP A 229 -30.67 10.82 -2.92
CA ASP A 229 -31.56 11.11 -4.04
C ASP A 229 -31.05 12.37 -4.76
N PHE A 230 -30.76 12.25 -6.06
CA PHE A 230 -30.32 13.38 -6.86
C PHE A 230 -31.51 14.29 -7.20
N TYR A 231 -31.60 15.44 -6.55
CA TYR A 231 -32.50 16.52 -6.97
C TYR A 231 -31.69 17.64 -7.61
N HIS A 232 -32.18 18.15 -8.75
CA HIS A 232 -31.56 19.30 -9.40
C HIS A 232 -31.83 20.56 -8.58
N VAL A 233 -30.78 21.17 -8.04
CA VAL A 233 -30.84 22.42 -7.30
C VAL A 233 -30.42 23.56 -8.23
N ALA A 234 -31.20 24.64 -8.24
CA ALA A 234 -30.89 25.85 -9.01
C ALA A 234 -29.54 26.46 -8.55
N ASN A 235 -28.75 27.00 -9.49
CA ASN A 235 -27.39 27.47 -9.23
C ASN A 235 -27.33 28.61 -8.19
N GLU A 236 -28.42 29.36 -8.04
CA GLU A 236 -28.52 30.48 -7.10
C GLU A 236 -28.60 30.02 -5.64
N GLN A 237 -28.97 28.76 -5.38
CA GLN A 237 -29.04 28.17 -4.04
C GLN A 237 -27.69 27.58 -3.62
N ILE A 238 -26.69 28.46 -3.44
CA ILE A 238 -25.27 28.11 -3.29
C ILE A 238 -25.01 26.90 -2.36
N SER A 239 -25.51 26.90 -1.13
CA SER A 239 -25.25 25.81 -0.17
C SER A 239 -25.89 24.47 -0.58
N ALA A 240 -27.12 24.50 -1.09
CA ALA A 240 -27.82 23.31 -1.54
C ALA A 240 -27.22 22.79 -2.86
N ARG A 241 -26.76 23.69 -3.73
CA ARG A 241 -26.03 23.35 -4.95
C ARG A 241 -24.67 22.73 -4.65
N LEU A 242 -23.94 23.25 -3.66
CA LEU A 242 -22.71 22.64 -3.16
C LEU A 242 -22.96 21.23 -2.62
N GLY A 243 -24.02 21.05 -1.82
CA GLY A 243 -24.44 19.74 -1.32
C GLY A 243 -24.75 18.75 -2.45
N GLN A 244 -25.49 19.18 -3.48
CA GLN A 244 -25.76 18.37 -4.67
C GLN A 244 -24.48 18.01 -5.44
N MET A 245 -23.56 18.96 -5.63
CA MET A 245 -22.30 18.72 -6.33
C MET A 245 -21.39 17.75 -5.58
N ILE A 246 -21.29 17.89 -4.25
CA ILE A 246 -20.59 16.94 -3.40
C ILE A 246 -21.24 15.57 -3.54
N SER A 247 -22.54 15.46 -3.27
CA SER A 247 -23.29 14.21 -3.38
C SER A 247 -23.14 13.50 -4.74
N THR A 248 -23.14 14.25 -5.85
CA THR A 248 -22.92 13.70 -7.20
C THR A 248 -21.53 13.08 -7.30
N ARG A 249 -20.48 13.82 -6.91
CA ARG A 249 -19.09 13.35 -6.95
C ARG A 249 -18.83 12.16 -6.03
N LEU A 250 -19.33 12.19 -4.78
CA LEU A 250 -19.19 11.10 -3.82
C LEU A 250 -19.97 9.82 -4.22
N SER A 251 -20.72 9.85 -5.32
CA SER A 251 -21.49 8.72 -5.85
C SER A 251 -20.88 8.14 -7.14
N GLU A 252 -19.73 8.62 -7.60
CA GLU A 252 -19.07 8.20 -8.84
C GLU A 252 -18.15 6.97 -8.67
N VAL A 253 -18.55 6.00 -7.84
CA VAL A 253 -17.80 4.74 -7.63
C VAL A 253 -17.46 4.03 -8.95
N THR A 254 -18.32 4.16 -9.96
CA THR A 254 -18.07 3.60 -11.30
C THR A 254 -16.86 4.26 -12.00
N VAL A 255 -16.62 5.55 -11.76
CA VAL A 255 -15.44 6.25 -12.28
C VAL A 255 -14.19 5.77 -11.56
N ALA A 256 -14.24 5.65 -10.23
CA ALA A 256 -13.12 5.09 -9.45
C ALA A 256 -12.76 3.66 -9.89
N GLU A 257 -13.75 2.79 -10.13
CA GLU A 257 -13.55 1.46 -10.71
C GLU A 257 -12.95 1.54 -12.13
N GLY A 258 -13.41 2.48 -12.96
CA GLY A 258 -12.80 2.74 -14.27
C GLY A 258 -11.32 3.16 -14.17
N LEU A 259 -10.97 4.00 -13.20
CA LEU A 259 -9.60 4.44 -12.96
C LEU A 259 -8.71 3.31 -12.44
N ALA A 260 -9.24 2.39 -11.64
CA ALA A 260 -8.53 1.18 -11.21
C ALA A 260 -8.14 0.30 -12.42
N LEU A 261 -9.04 0.13 -13.40
CA LEU A 261 -8.72 -0.56 -14.65
C LEU A 261 -7.61 0.15 -15.42
N VAL A 262 -7.71 1.48 -15.59
CA VAL A 262 -6.67 2.26 -16.29
C VAL A 262 -5.31 2.13 -15.60
N LEU A 263 -5.30 2.17 -14.26
CA LEU A 263 -4.09 2.06 -13.46
C LEU A 263 -3.40 0.71 -13.67
N CYS A 264 -4.16 -0.39 -13.66
CA CYS A 264 -3.61 -1.74 -13.82
C CYS A 264 -3.29 -2.11 -15.27
N GLU A 265 -4.01 -1.57 -16.26
CA GLU A 265 -3.88 -1.96 -17.67
C GLU A 265 -3.01 -1.04 -18.52
N THR A 266 -2.48 0.04 -17.95
CA THR A 266 -1.62 0.98 -18.67
C THR A 266 -0.18 0.88 -18.14
N PRO A 267 0.57 -0.19 -18.46
CA PRO A 267 1.96 -0.32 -18.03
C PRO A 267 2.86 0.72 -18.69
N ASP A 268 4.11 0.77 -18.24
CA ASP A 268 5.21 1.54 -18.83
C ASP A 268 5.00 3.07 -18.90
N GLN A 269 4.05 3.62 -18.11
CA GLN A 269 3.88 5.06 -17.99
C GLN A 269 4.94 5.70 -17.07
N PRO A 270 5.23 7.00 -17.22
CA PRO A 270 6.05 7.75 -16.28
C PRO A 270 5.46 7.68 -14.86
N TRP A 271 6.30 7.60 -13.82
CA TRP A 271 5.81 7.48 -12.44
C TRP A 271 4.76 8.53 -12.02
N ALA A 272 4.93 9.78 -12.46
CA ALA A 272 3.97 10.85 -12.19
C ALA A 272 2.55 10.55 -12.68
N PHE A 273 2.39 9.77 -13.76
CA PHE A 273 1.09 9.30 -14.23
C PHE A 273 0.38 8.46 -13.16
N TYR A 274 1.08 7.50 -12.56
CA TYR A 274 0.48 6.62 -11.54
C TYR A 274 0.15 7.40 -10.27
N VAL A 275 0.99 8.36 -9.85
CA VAL A 275 0.72 9.22 -8.70
C VAL A 275 -0.54 10.07 -8.92
N ASP A 276 -0.67 10.70 -10.09
CA ASP A 276 -1.84 11.51 -10.44
C ASP A 276 -3.10 10.65 -10.54
N LEU A 277 -2.98 9.45 -11.11
CA LEU A 277 -4.10 8.52 -11.26
C LEU A 277 -4.55 7.93 -9.93
N ALA A 278 -3.62 7.59 -9.04
CA ALA A 278 -3.92 7.13 -7.68
C ALA A 278 -4.67 8.21 -6.90
N ARG A 279 -4.26 9.49 -7.03
CA ARG A 279 -4.99 10.62 -6.44
C ARG A 279 -6.38 10.76 -7.03
N HIS A 280 -6.50 10.68 -8.36
CA HIS A 280 -7.79 10.79 -9.05
C HIS A 280 -8.74 9.67 -8.61
N LEU A 281 -8.25 8.43 -8.54
CA LEU A 281 -9.02 7.28 -8.07
C LEU A 281 -9.58 7.52 -6.66
N TRP A 282 -8.76 8.01 -5.72
CA TRP A 282 -9.23 8.38 -4.39
C TRP A 282 -10.25 9.53 -4.41
N ASP A 283 -10.01 10.55 -5.23
CA ASP A 283 -10.91 11.70 -5.38
C ASP A 283 -12.32 11.30 -5.84
N GLU A 284 -12.45 10.26 -6.66
CA GLU A 284 -13.75 9.75 -7.15
C GLU A 284 -14.38 8.69 -6.23
N MET A 285 -13.61 8.05 -5.35
CA MET A 285 -14.12 7.03 -4.44
C MET A 285 -14.65 7.63 -3.12
N ARG A 286 -13.97 8.63 -2.57
CA ARG A 286 -14.31 9.26 -1.28
C ARG A 286 -15.63 10.02 -1.32
#